data_AF-X1VIX0-F1
#
_entry.id   AF-X1VIX0-F1
#
_cell.length_a   1.000
_cell.length_b   1.000
_cell.length_c   1.000
_cell.angle_alpha   90.00
_cell.angle_beta   90.00
_cell.angle_gamma   90.00
#
_symmetry.space_group_name_H-M   'P 1'
#
loop_
_entity.id
_entity.type
_entity.pdbx_description
1 polymer ?
#
loop_
_entity_poly.entity_id
_entity_poly.type
_entity_poly.pdbx_seq_one_letter_code
_entity_poly.pdbx_strand_id
1 'polypeptide(L)'
;MPTEQQVRDSLNEVLIPGAMRSLEGLNLIREVAISDRKIKITLASAALGSETQNWIKTKTKDVLGELPEVNEVEIKFAEAKPSEVNKIGRVIAVMSGKGGVGKSLVASLTAIALRRQGYEVGILDADITGSSIPKMFGITNRPTGSESGMLP
;
A
#
# COMPACT_ATOMS: atom_id res chain seq x y z
N MET A 1 -23.87 5.45 -16.96
CA MET A 1 -23.47 4.96 -15.62
C MET A 1 -22.00 4.60 -15.66
N PRO A 2 -21.18 5.08 -14.70
CA PRO A 2 -19.77 4.71 -14.63
C PRO A 2 -19.62 3.20 -14.40
N THR A 3 -18.69 2.59 -15.11
CA THR A 3 -18.34 1.17 -14.93
C THR A 3 -17.47 0.99 -13.70
N GLU A 4 -17.45 -0.22 -13.11
CA GLU A 4 -16.55 -0.52 -11.99
C GLU A 4 -15.09 -0.23 -12.35
N GLN A 5 -14.68 -0.53 -13.59
CA GLN A 5 -13.33 -0.26 -14.06
C GLN A 5 -13.01 1.24 -14.07
N GLN A 6 -13.91 2.08 -14.56
CA GLN A 6 -13.73 3.54 -14.54
C GLN A 6 -13.61 4.09 -13.11
N VAL A 7 -14.37 3.54 -12.16
CA VAL A 7 -14.25 3.91 -10.74
C VAL A 7 -12.88 3.52 -10.21
N ARG A 8 -12.42 2.29 -10.47
CA ARG A 8 -11.09 1.81 -10.04
C ARG A 8 -9.95 2.62 -10.65
N ASP A 9 -10.06 2.94 -11.94
CA ASP A 9 -9.06 3.74 -12.65
C ASP A 9 -8.98 5.15 -12.06
N SER A 10 -10.10 5.77 -11.72
CA SER A 10 -10.13 7.07 -11.05
C SER A 10 -9.49 7.02 -9.66
N LEU A 11 -9.68 5.91 -8.93
CA LEU A 11 -9.08 5.72 -7.60
C LEU A 11 -7.55 5.53 -7.65
N ASN A 12 -6.95 5.30 -8.82
CA ASN A 12 -5.49 5.31 -8.97
C ASN A 12 -4.87 6.70 -8.75
N GLU A 13 -5.64 7.77 -8.92
CA GLU A 13 -5.17 9.14 -8.73
C GLU A 13 -5.08 9.54 -7.24
N VAL A 14 -5.72 8.76 -6.36
CA VAL A 14 -5.72 9.01 -4.92
C VAL A 14 -4.45 8.43 -4.28
N LEU A 15 -3.40 9.23 -4.24
CA LEU A 15 -2.11 8.88 -3.62
C LEU A 15 -2.15 9.06 -2.11
N ILE A 16 -1.92 7.99 -1.35
CA ILE A 16 -1.95 8.03 0.11
C ILE A 16 -0.72 8.80 0.64
N PRO A 17 -0.91 9.85 1.48
CA PRO A 17 0.19 10.56 2.10
C PRO A 17 1.10 9.63 2.88
N GLY A 18 2.41 9.83 2.77
CA GLY A 18 3.43 8.98 3.41
C GLY A 18 3.82 7.77 2.57
N ALA A 19 2.84 7.01 2.04
CA ALA A 19 3.11 5.83 1.22
C ALA A 19 3.40 6.16 -0.25
N MET A 20 2.92 7.31 -0.76
CA MET A 20 3.07 7.75 -2.15
C MET A 20 2.62 6.68 -3.17
N ARG A 21 1.68 5.82 -2.78
CA ARG A 21 1.05 4.79 -3.61
C ARG A 21 -0.46 5.00 -3.63
N SER A 22 -1.11 4.58 -4.71
CA SER A 22 -2.56 4.71 -4.87
C SER A 22 -3.33 3.71 -3.99
N LEU A 23 -4.64 3.92 -3.86
CA LEU A 23 -5.54 2.99 -3.17
C LEU A 23 -5.50 1.57 -3.78
N GLU A 24 -5.45 1.48 -5.11
CA GLU A 24 -5.33 0.21 -5.83
C GLU A 24 -3.90 -0.37 -5.71
N GLY A 25 -2.87 0.49 -5.77
CA GLY A 25 -1.47 0.08 -5.63
C GLY A 25 -1.15 -0.48 -4.24
N LEU A 26 -1.86 -0.03 -3.21
CA LEU A 26 -1.80 -0.62 -1.87
C LEU A 26 -2.81 -1.74 -1.65
N ASN A 27 -3.56 -2.13 -2.69
CA ASN A 27 -4.58 -3.17 -2.66
C ASN A 27 -5.57 -2.94 -1.49
N LEU A 28 -6.05 -1.71 -1.33
CA LEU A 28 -6.96 -1.33 -0.24
C LEU A 28 -8.43 -1.44 -0.63
N ILE A 29 -8.76 -1.40 -1.92
CA ILE A 29 -10.14 -1.50 -2.40
C ILE A 29 -10.63 -2.93 -2.18
N ARG A 30 -11.70 -3.11 -1.39
CA ARG A 30 -12.31 -4.42 -1.09
C ARG A 30 -13.52 -4.68 -1.96
N GLU A 31 -14.39 -3.69 -2.06
CA GLU A 31 -15.65 -3.81 -2.77
C GLU A 31 -16.02 -2.45 -3.38
N VAL A 32 -16.57 -2.50 -4.59
CA VAL A 32 -17.16 -1.36 -5.28
C VAL A 32 -18.56 -1.77 -5.71
N ALA A 33 -19.58 -1.09 -5.19
CA ALA A 33 -20.96 -1.30 -5.57
C ALA A 33 -21.52 -0.01 -6.17
N ILE A 34 -22.17 -0.13 -7.33
CA ILE A 34 -22.73 0.99 -8.09
C ILE A 34 -24.23 0.74 -8.25
N SER A 35 -25.07 1.65 -7.76
CA SER A 35 -26.53 1.55 -7.82
C SER A 35 -27.12 2.93 -8.05
N ASP A 36 -27.92 3.12 -9.10
CA ASP A 36 -28.73 4.33 -9.33
C ASP A 36 -28.05 5.66 -8.99
N ARG A 37 -26.85 5.88 -9.55
CA ARG A 37 -26.00 7.08 -9.36
C ARG A 37 -25.35 7.23 -7.99
N LYS A 38 -25.40 6.19 -7.15
CA LYS A 38 -24.68 6.09 -5.88
C LYS A 38 -23.52 5.10 -6.02
N ILE A 39 -22.34 5.53 -5.58
CA ILE A 39 -21.14 4.70 -5.50
C ILE A 39 -20.88 4.40 -4.03
N LYS A 40 -20.82 3.11 -3.69
CA LYS A 40 -20.43 2.64 -2.36
C LYS A 40 -19.10 1.89 -2.47
N ILE A 41 -18.10 2.34 -1.70
CA ILE A 41 -16.78 1.74 -1.69
C ILE A 41 -16.44 1.28 -0.28
N THR A 42 -15.96 0.05 -0.19
CA THR A 42 -15.37 -0.51 1.03
C THR A 42 -13.85 -0.54 0.88
N LEU A 43 -13.15 0.19 1.74
CA LEU A 43 -11.69 0.25 1.81
C LEU A 43 -11.17 -0.52 3.03
N ALA A 44 -10.02 -1.16 2.91
CA ALA A 44 -9.30 -1.72 4.03
C ALA A 44 -8.76 -0.61 4.94
N SER A 45 -8.93 -0.74 6.25
CA SER A 45 -8.37 0.20 7.22
C SER A 45 -6.84 0.12 7.29
N ALA A 46 -6.24 -1.05 7.07
CA ALA A 46 -4.81 -1.31 6.81
C ALA A 46 -3.81 -0.41 7.57
N ALA A 47 -3.97 -0.29 8.90
CA ALA A 47 -3.14 0.56 9.77
C ALA A 47 -3.17 2.07 9.47
N LEU A 48 -4.10 2.54 8.66
CA LEU A 48 -4.32 3.97 8.38
C LEU A 48 -4.89 4.65 9.62
N GLY A 49 -4.21 5.71 10.08
CA GLY A 49 -4.72 6.57 11.16
C GLY A 49 -6.01 7.29 10.75
N SER A 50 -6.74 7.82 11.74
CA SER A 50 -8.00 8.54 11.52
C SER A 50 -7.85 9.74 10.59
N GLU A 51 -6.73 10.46 10.68
CA GLU A 51 -6.39 11.58 9.80
C GLU A 51 -6.26 11.12 8.34
N THR A 52 -5.49 10.06 8.09
CA THR A 52 -5.31 9.49 6.75
C THR A 52 -6.63 8.96 6.19
N GLN A 53 -7.44 8.30 7.01
CA GLN A 53 -8.77 7.83 6.61
C GLN A 53 -9.69 8.98 6.21
N ASN A 54 -9.67 10.09 6.95
CA ASN A 54 -10.45 11.28 6.62
C ASN A 54 -9.93 11.93 5.32
N TRP A 55 -8.61 12.02 5.15
CA TRP A 55 -8.01 12.51 3.91
C TRP A 55 -8.45 11.67 2.71
N ILE A 56 -8.38 10.33 2.82
CA ILE A 56 -8.82 9.40 1.77
C ILE A 56 -10.30 9.61 1.47
N LYS A 57 -11.16 9.75 2.49
CA LYS A 57 -12.59 10.00 2.30
C LYS A 57 -12.84 11.28 1.50
N THR A 58 -12.21 12.39 1.88
CA THR A 58 -12.38 13.66 1.18
C THR A 58 -11.89 13.56 -0.25
N LYS A 59 -10.65 13.11 -0.45
CA LYS A 59 -10.05 13.05 -1.78
C LYS A 59 -10.77 12.09 -2.73
N THR A 60 -11.23 10.95 -2.22
CA THR A 60 -12.01 9.99 -3.00
C THR A 60 -13.39 10.54 -3.38
N LYS A 61 -14.04 11.28 -2.49
CA LYS A 61 -15.31 11.97 -2.82
C LYS A 61 -15.14 13.01 -3.91
N ASP A 62 -14.05 13.78 -3.85
CA ASP A 62 -13.75 14.80 -4.86
C ASP A 62 -13.55 14.14 -6.23
N VAL A 63 -12.67 13.14 -6.32
CA VAL A 63 -12.34 12.45 -7.58
C VAL A 63 -13.57 11.73 -8.18
N LEU A 64 -14.36 11.06 -7.35
CA LEU A 64 -15.55 10.35 -7.85
C LEU A 64 -16.74 11.27 -8.10
N GLY A 65 -16.77 12.45 -7.49
CA GLY A 65 -17.79 13.48 -7.75
C GLY A 65 -17.62 14.15 -9.10
N GLU A 66 -16.43 14.12 -9.68
CA GLU A 66 -16.16 14.61 -11.05
C GLU A 66 -16.67 13.64 -12.13
N LEU A 67 -17.02 12.39 -11.77
CA LEU A 67 -17.54 11.43 -12.72
C LEU A 67 -18.99 11.76 -13.13
N PRO A 68 -19.32 11.67 -14.43
CA PRO A 68 -20.67 11.92 -14.90
C PRO A 68 -21.65 10.90 -14.30
N GLU A 69 -22.83 11.38 -13.90
CA GLU A 69 -23.93 10.58 -13.33
C GLU A 69 -23.68 10.01 -11.92
N VAL A 70 -22.81 10.62 -11.12
CA VAL A 70 -22.62 10.30 -9.69
C VAL A 70 -23.23 11.41 -8.83
N ASN A 71 -24.19 11.05 -7.97
CA ASN A 71 -24.84 12.00 -7.05
C ASN A 71 -24.38 11.80 -5.60
N GLU A 72 -24.03 10.58 -5.21
CA GLU A 72 -23.69 10.25 -3.84
C GLU A 72 -22.53 9.24 -3.79
N VAL A 73 -21.53 9.52 -2.94
CA VAL A 73 -20.37 8.67 -2.72
C VAL A 73 -20.28 8.31 -1.23
N GLU A 74 -20.45 7.03 -0.92
CA GLU A 74 -20.37 6.47 0.42
C GLU A 74 -19.10 5.62 0.57
N ILE A 75 -18.25 5.97 1.54
CA ILE A 75 -16.97 5.29 1.77
C ILE A 75 -16.98 4.70 3.18
N LYS A 76 -16.77 3.38 3.26
CA LYS A 76 -16.63 2.65 4.52
C LYS A 76 -15.23 2.06 4.64
N PHE A 77 -14.72 2.06 5.87
CA PHE A 77 -13.52 1.31 6.21
C PHE A 77 -13.92 0.01 6.90
N ALA A 78 -13.33 -1.08 6.47
CA ALA A 78 -13.46 -2.39 7.09
C ALA A 78 -12.08 -2.88 7.56
N GLU A 79 -12.05 -3.61 8.66
CA GLU A 79 -10.84 -4.33 9.04
C GLU A 79 -10.50 -5.35 7.97
N ALA A 80 -9.21 -5.45 7.65
CA ALA A 80 -8.67 -6.42 6.73
C ALA A 80 -7.42 -7.03 7.34
N LYS A 81 -7.27 -8.33 7.21
CA LYS A 81 -6.06 -9.03 7.68
C LYS A 81 -4.89 -8.67 6.76
N PRO A 82 -3.64 -8.65 7.25
CA PRO A 82 -2.47 -8.45 6.41
C PRO A 82 -2.41 -9.40 5.21
N SER A 83 -2.90 -10.64 5.34
CA SER A 83 -2.97 -11.61 4.24
C SER A 83 -3.97 -11.27 3.13
N GLU A 84 -4.94 -10.40 3.39
CA GLU A 84 -5.95 -9.97 2.42
C GLU A 84 -5.49 -8.74 1.63
N VAL A 85 -4.62 -7.94 2.24
CA VAL A 85 -4.05 -6.71 1.65
C VAL A 85 -2.73 -7.00 0.95
N ASN A 86 -1.85 -7.80 1.56
CA ASN A 86 -0.54 -8.10 0.99
C ASN A 86 -0.62 -9.21 -0.07
N LYS A 87 -0.16 -8.90 -1.28
CA LYS A 87 0.01 -9.89 -2.37
C LYS A 87 1.50 -10.17 -2.58
N ILE A 88 2.03 -11.20 -1.93
CA ILE A 88 3.44 -11.61 -2.07
C ILE A 88 3.51 -12.82 -3.00
N GLY A 89 4.00 -12.62 -4.22
CA GLY A 89 4.11 -13.69 -5.22
C GLY A 89 5.30 -14.64 -5.01
N ARG A 90 6.43 -14.11 -4.50
CA ARG A 90 7.67 -14.87 -4.28
C ARG A 90 8.37 -14.37 -3.02
N VAL A 91 8.96 -15.30 -2.26
CA VAL A 91 9.79 -15.01 -1.09
C VAL A 91 11.19 -15.55 -1.36
N ILE A 92 12.20 -14.70 -1.20
CA ILE A 92 13.62 -15.08 -1.31
C ILE A 92 14.25 -14.90 0.07
N ALA A 93 14.66 -16.02 0.68
CA ALA A 93 15.33 -15.99 1.97
C ALA A 93 16.84 -15.79 1.76
N VAL A 94 17.39 -14.71 2.34
CA VAL A 94 18.84 -14.46 2.38
C VAL A 94 19.30 -14.64 3.82
N MET A 95 20.08 -15.68 4.09
CA MET A 95 20.49 -16.07 5.44
C MET A 95 22.00 -16.26 5.51
N SER A 96 22.58 -16.04 6.70
CA SER A 96 23.97 -16.38 6.98
C SER A 96 24.16 -16.93 8.38
N GLY A 97 25.01 -17.95 8.54
CA GLY A 97 25.35 -18.51 9.86
C GLY A 97 26.37 -17.70 10.67
N LYS A 98 26.88 -16.57 10.14
CA LYS A 98 27.92 -15.74 10.77
C LYS A 98 27.65 -14.25 10.52
N GLY A 99 28.09 -13.39 11.44
CA GLY A 99 28.04 -11.93 11.26
C GLY A 99 29.09 -11.44 10.26
N GLY A 100 28.78 -10.34 9.55
CA GLY A 100 29.75 -9.66 8.68
C GLY A 100 29.99 -10.29 7.30
N VAL A 101 29.27 -11.33 6.91
CA VAL A 101 29.48 -12.03 5.62
C VAL A 101 28.77 -11.39 4.41
N GLY A 102 28.17 -10.23 4.59
CA GLY A 102 27.51 -9.49 3.50
C GLY A 102 26.05 -9.88 3.21
N LYS A 103 25.34 -10.52 4.15
CA LYS A 103 23.90 -10.85 4.01
C LYS A 103 23.06 -9.67 3.50
N SER A 104 23.20 -8.50 4.13
CA SER A 104 22.46 -7.28 3.79
C SER A 104 22.86 -6.70 2.43
N LEU A 105 24.13 -6.87 2.04
CA LEU A 105 24.61 -6.49 0.72
C LEU A 105 23.97 -7.35 -0.36
N VAL A 106 23.96 -8.67 -0.17
CA VAL A 106 23.32 -9.61 -1.09
C VAL A 106 21.81 -9.33 -1.19
N ALA A 107 21.13 -9.16 -0.06
CA ALA A 107 19.70 -8.83 -0.04
C ALA A 107 19.39 -7.51 -0.79
N SER A 108 20.17 -6.46 -0.53
CA SER A 108 19.98 -5.15 -1.17
C SER A 108 20.24 -5.18 -2.67
N LEU A 109 21.34 -5.80 -3.11
CA LEU A 109 21.68 -5.91 -4.55
C LEU A 109 20.65 -6.76 -5.29
N THR A 110 20.17 -7.85 -4.67
CA THR A 110 19.10 -8.68 -5.24
C THR A 110 17.82 -7.87 -5.41
N ALA A 111 17.43 -7.10 -4.38
CA ALA A 111 16.25 -6.25 -4.46
C ALA A 111 16.37 -5.18 -5.55
N ILE A 112 17.53 -4.54 -5.67
CA ILE A 112 17.81 -3.55 -6.73
C ILE A 112 17.73 -4.21 -8.12
N ALA A 113 18.31 -5.39 -8.30
CA ALA A 113 18.28 -6.11 -9.57
C ALA A 113 16.86 -6.47 -9.99
N LEU A 114 16.05 -7.01 -9.07
CA LEU A 114 14.64 -7.33 -9.32
C LEU A 114 13.83 -6.07 -9.62
N ARG A 115 14.05 -4.98 -8.86
CA ARG A 115 13.37 -3.71 -9.11
C ARG A 115 13.69 -3.16 -10.50
N ARG A 116 14.96 -3.25 -10.95
CA ARG A 116 15.39 -2.85 -12.30
C ARG A 116 14.76 -3.69 -13.41
N GLN A 117 14.34 -4.92 -13.11
CA GLN A 117 13.59 -5.78 -14.03
C GLN A 117 12.09 -5.49 -14.03
N GLY A 118 11.61 -4.51 -13.26
CA GLY A 118 10.21 -4.08 -13.22
C GLY A 118 9.37 -4.74 -12.14
N TYR A 119 9.94 -5.58 -11.27
CA TYR A 119 9.19 -6.17 -10.16
C TYR A 119 8.89 -5.16 -9.05
N GLU A 120 7.79 -5.37 -8.33
CA GLU A 120 7.57 -4.77 -7.01
C GLU A 120 8.33 -5.60 -5.97
N VAL A 121 9.16 -4.94 -5.16
CA VAL A 121 10.08 -5.61 -4.24
C VAL A 121 9.99 -4.94 -2.87
N GLY A 122 9.77 -5.74 -1.83
CA GLY A 122 9.92 -5.35 -0.43
C GLY A 122 11.13 -6.06 0.19
N ILE A 123 11.75 -5.44 1.19
CA ILE A 123 12.79 -6.06 2.00
C ILE A 123 12.30 -6.10 3.45
N LEU A 124 12.30 -7.28 4.04
CA LEU A 124 12.04 -7.49 5.46
C LEU A 124 13.36 -7.87 6.13
N ASP A 125 13.89 -6.99 6.98
CA ASP A 125 15.09 -7.25 7.78
C ASP A 125 14.68 -7.81 9.14
N ALA A 126 15.09 -9.06 9.41
CA ALA A 126 14.83 -9.73 10.69
C ALA A 126 16.02 -9.61 11.66
N ASP A 127 17.05 -8.82 11.34
CA ASP A 127 18.18 -8.60 12.24
C ASP A 127 17.78 -7.73 13.45
N ILE A 128 17.91 -8.32 14.64
CA ILE A 128 17.58 -7.68 15.94
C ILE A 128 18.68 -6.70 16.39
N THR A 129 19.94 -6.93 15.98
CA THR A 129 21.12 -6.25 16.54
C THR A 129 21.52 -4.95 15.83
N GLY A 130 20.81 -4.55 14.77
CA GLY A 130 20.97 -3.24 14.13
C GLY A 130 20.67 -3.28 12.64
N SER A 131 19.73 -2.44 12.20
CA SER A 131 19.25 -2.43 10.83
C SER A 131 20.32 -1.89 9.87
N SER A 132 20.81 -2.77 9.01
CA SER A 132 21.80 -2.43 7.97
C SER A 132 21.12 -2.01 6.68
N ILE A 133 19.93 -2.55 6.40
CA ILE A 133 19.17 -2.28 5.18
C ILE A 133 18.77 -0.80 5.04
N PRO A 134 18.09 -0.14 6.01
CA PRO A 134 17.68 1.26 5.83
C PRO A 134 18.87 2.19 5.56
N LYS A 135 20.00 1.96 6.24
CA LYS A 135 21.25 2.72 6.03
C LYS A 135 21.81 2.54 4.62
N MET A 136 21.79 1.31 4.09
CA MET A 136 22.27 1.02 2.73
C MET A 136 21.43 1.70 1.64
N PHE A 137 20.13 1.91 1.90
CA PHE A 137 19.24 2.65 0.99
C PHE A 137 19.18 4.15 1.28
N GLY A 138 19.96 4.66 2.24
CA GLY A 138 19.95 6.08 2.62
C GLY A 138 18.63 6.53 3.27
N ILE A 139 17.84 5.60 3.82
CA ILE A 139 16.55 5.90 4.45
C ILE A 139 16.82 6.45 5.86
N THR A 140 16.47 7.71 6.06
CA THR A 140 16.62 8.43 7.34
C THR A 140 15.32 8.54 8.13
N ASN A 141 14.19 8.37 7.45
CA ASN A 141 12.87 8.54 8.04
C ASN A 141 12.47 7.26 8.79
N ARG A 142 11.77 7.42 9.92
CA ARG A 142 11.21 6.28 10.64
C ARG A 142 9.92 5.83 9.96
N PRO A 143 9.71 4.51 9.78
CA PRO A 143 8.42 4.01 9.31
C PRO A 143 7.34 4.33 10.35
N THR A 144 6.15 4.65 9.86
CA THR A 144 4.95 4.84 10.67
C THR A 144 4.04 3.63 10.56
N GLY A 145 3.45 3.19 11.67
CA GLY A 145 2.54 2.06 11.69
C GLY A 145 1.64 2.05 12.92
N SER A 146 0.75 1.07 12.97
CA SER A 146 -0.10 0.74 14.11
C SER A 146 -0.01 -0.76 14.42
N GLU A 147 -0.76 -1.24 15.41
CA GLU A 147 -0.81 -2.67 15.74
C GLU A 147 -1.25 -3.56 14.57
N SER A 148 -2.00 -3.00 13.62
CA SER A 148 -2.48 -3.74 12.43
C SER A 148 -1.50 -3.75 11.25
N GLY A 149 -0.37 -3.03 11.33
CA GLY A 149 0.64 -3.01 10.27
C GLY A 149 1.45 -1.72 10.16
N MET A 150 2.37 -1.69 9.19
CA MET A 150 3.15 -0.49 8.82
C MET A 150 2.83 -0.09 7.39
N LEU A 151 2.75 1.21 7.14
CA LEU A 151 2.68 1.72 5.77
C LEU A 151 4.10 1.76 5.18
N PRO A 152 4.28 1.30 3.92
CA PRO A 152 5.57 1.28 3.25
C PRO A 152 6.08 2.68 2.89
#